data_AF-A0A6I7P2R8-F1
#
_entry.id   AF-A0A6I7P2R8-F1
#
_cell.length_a   1.000
_cell.length_b   1.000
_cell.length_c   1.000
_cell.angle_alpha   90.00
_cell.angle_beta   90.00
_cell.angle_gamma   90.00
#
_symmetry.space_group_name_H-M   'P 1'
#
loop_
_entity.id
_entity.type
_entity.pdbx_description
1 polymer ?
#
loop_
_entity_poly.entity_id
_entity_poly.type
_entity_poly.pdbx_seq_one_letter_code
_entity_poly.pdbx_strand_id
1 'polypeptide(L)'
;MSKKYFAIIVLFSVFIALQGCGTSESASRDRAVEVDSDSDTTNYQELADYLRRLPGVRVTGSGQNTTVQVRGTSSFSSDTRPLYVVDGQVRGTDYTEVNRFIDINEVKSVRLLTGSDASAYGMRGANGVIEIVMKR
;
A
#
# COMPACT_ATOMS: atom_id res chain seq x y z
N MET A 1 25.13 67.25 -23.68
CA MET A 1 25.21 66.13 -24.65
C MET A 1 25.61 64.90 -23.87
N SER A 2 25.05 63.69 -23.96
CA SER A 2 24.50 62.95 -25.10
C SER A 2 23.56 61.85 -24.56
N LYS A 3 22.53 62.27 -23.82
CA LYS A 3 21.38 61.46 -23.33
C LYS A 3 20.51 60.84 -24.46
N LYS A 4 21.07 60.67 -25.67
CA LYS A 4 20.40 60.15 -26.87
C LYS A 4 20.88 58.75 -27.30
N TYR A 5 21.96 58.22 -26.71
CA TYR A 5 22.43 56.84 -26.96
C TYR A 5 21.88 55.82 -25.96
N PHE A 6 21.34 56.29 -24.83
CA PHE A 6 20.72 55.44 -23.81
C PHE A 6 19.34 54.87 -24.26
N ALA A 7 18.72 55.44 -25.30
CA ALA A 7 17.39 55.06 -25.77
C ALA A 7 17.37 54.15 -27.01
N ILE A 8 18.49 53.97 -27.73
CA ILE A 8 18.52 53.21 -29.00
C ILE A 8 19.04 51.77 -28.82
N ILE A 9 19.85 51.48 -27.79
CA ILE A 9 20.29 50.10 -27.49
C ILE A 9 19.18 49.29 -26.78
N VAL A 10 18.15 49.97 -26.24
CA VAL A 10 16.95 49.36 -25.63
C VAL A 10 16.05 48.66 -26.68
N LEU A 11 16.29 48.84 -27.98
CA LEU A 11 15.45 48.26 -29.04
C LEU A 11 15.98 46.98 -29.70
N PHE A 12 17.18 46.49 -29.35
CA PHE A 12 17.70 45.22 -29.89
C PHE A 12 17.68 44.04 -28.90
N SER A 13 17.37 44.29 -27.62
CA SER A 13 17.17 43.23 -26.62
C SER A 13 15.74 42.69 -26.55
N VAL A 14 14.84 43.17 -27.41
CA VAL A 14 13.41 42.81 -27.46
C VAL A 14 13.12 41.74 -28.54
N PHE A 15 14.13 40.94 -28.93
CA PHE A 15 13.96 39.85 -29.91
C PHE A 15 14.64 38.52 -29.50
N ILE A 16 14.60 38.17 -28.21
CA ILE A 16 14.64 36.76 -27.81
C ILE A 16 13.43 36.52 -26.91
N ALA A 17 12.27 36.52 -27.55
CA ALA A 17 11.16 35.69 -27.13
C ALA A 17 11.57 34.22 -27.36
N LEU A 18 12.35 33.65 -26.44
CA LEU A 18 12.34 32.22 -26.21
C LEU A 18 11.38 31.95 -25.07
N GLN A 19 10.14 31.80 -25.51
CA GLN A 19 9.04 31.07 -24.91
C GLN A 19 9.41 30.28 -23.65
N GLY A 20 8.83 30.72 -22.53
CA GLY A 20 8.41 29.79 -21.51
C GLY A 20 7.35 28.85 -22.07
N CYS A 21 7.53 27.55 -21.84
CA CYS A 21 6.44 26.59 -21.74
C CYS A 21 6.95 25.34 -21.00
N GLY A 22 6.18 24.86 -20.01
CA GLY A 22 6.18 23.47 -19.58
C GLY A 22 7.20 23.04 -18.53
N THR A 23 6.79 23.07 -17.25
CA THR A 23 7.29 22.13 -16.25
C THR A 23 6.60 20.77 -16.45
N SER A 24 7.36 19.71 -16.14
CA SER A 24 6.97 18.30 -15.91
C SER A 24 6.23 17.57 -17.02
N GLU A 25 6.85 16.57 -17.64
CA GLU A 25 6.73 15.17 -17.17
C GLU A 25 7.67 14.24 -17.96
N SER A 26 7.98 13.12 -17.32
CA SER A 26 9.05 12.18 -17.55
C SER A 26 9.10 11.52 -18.93
N ALA A 27 10.32 11.14 -19.31
CA ALA A 27 10.63 10.22 -20.38
C ALA A 27 9.67 9.01 -20.43
N SER A 28 8.77 9.00 -21.41
CA SER A 28 8.17 7.78 -21.93
C SER A 28 9.26 7.00 -22.65
N ARG A 29 10.04 6.24 -21.88
CA ARG A 29 10.59 5.00 -22.42
C ARG A 29 9.37 4.13 -22.74
N ASP A 30 9.00 4.08 -24.00
CA ASP A 30 8.33 2.91 -24.57
C ASP A 30 9.30 1.73 -24.37
N ARG A 31 9.24 1.16 -23.17
CA ARG A 31 9.50 -0.26 -23.05
C ARG A 31 8.32 -0.88 -23.76
N ALA A 32 8.58 -1.44 -24.94
CA ALA A 32 7.90 -2.66 -25.30
C ALA A 32 8.12 -3.61 -24.12
N VAL A 33 7.15 -3.63 -23.20
CA VAL A 33 7.03 -4.69 -22.24
C VAL A 33 6.50 -5.82 -23.09
N GLU A 34 7.43 -6.62 -23.60
CA GLU A 34 7.13 -8.01 -23.86
C GLU A 34 6.51 -8.52 -22.57
N VAL A 35 5.20 -8.81 -22.66
CA VAL A 35 4.43 -9.40 -21.59
C VAL A 35 5.00 -10.80 -21.40
N ASP A 36 6.08 -10.85 -20.62
CA ASP A 36 6.67 -12.07 -20.15
C ASP A 36 5.59 -12.74 -19.31
N SER A 37 5.11 -13.84 -19.87
CA SER A 37 4.08 -14.67 -19.31
C SER A 37 4.68 -15.44 -18.14
N ASP A 38 4.93 -14.75 -17.03
CA ASP A 38 5.40 -15.36 -15.79
C ASP A 38 4.84 -14.62 -14.56
N SER A 39 3.50 -14.61 -14.49
CA SER A 39 2.69 -14.79 -13.28
C SER A 39 1.23 -14.61 -13.66
N ASP A 40 0.69 -15.69 -14.20
CA ASP A 40 -0.71 -15.85 -14.55
C ASP A 40 -1.61 -15.52 -13.35
N THR A 41 -2.17 -14.33 -13.40
CA THR A 41 -3.62 -14.09 -13.40
C THR A 41 -4.39 -14.81 -12.31
N THR A 42 -4.73 -14.06 -11.28
CA THR A 42 -6.15 -13.74 -11.10
C THR A 42 -6.28 -12.51 -10.23
N ASN A 43 -7.10 -11.58 -10.72
CA ASN A 43 -7.64 -10.46 -9.96
C ASN A 43 -8.67 -11.01 -8.93
N TYR A 44 -8.28 -12.01 -8.14
CA TYR A 44 -8.94 -12.28 -6.88
C TYR A 44 -8.54 -11.11 -6.01
N GLN A 45 -9.51 -10.32 -5.58
CA GLN A 45 -9.31 -9.33 -4.53
C GLN A 45 -8.65 -10.09 -3.37
N GLU A 46 -7.34 -9.99 -3.16
CA GLU A 46 -6.70 -10.75 -2.09
C GLU A 46 -6.99 -10.02 -0.77
N LEU A 47 -7.28 -10.77 0.30
CA LEU A 47 -7.31 -10.16 1.63
C LEU A 47 -6.00 -9.40 1.92
N ALA A 48 -4.89 -9.93 1.40
CA ALA A 48 -3.56 -9.31 1.43
C ALA A 48 -3.56 -7.84 1.02
N ASP A 49 -4.34 -7.44 0.01
CA ASP A 49 -4.37 -6.05 -0.45
C ASP A 49 -5.02 -5.10 0.55
N TYR A 50 -6.06 -5.57 1.25
CA TYR A 50 -6.61 -4.83 2.38
C TYR A 50 -5.60 -4.72 3.51
N LEU A 51 -4.90 -5.81 3.81
CA LEU A 51 -3.89 -5.85 4.87
C LEU A 51 -2.67 -4.98 4.58
N ARG A 52 -2.24 -4.87 3.32
CA ARG A 52 -1.14 -3.99 2.89
C ARG A 52 -1.43 -2.52 3.16
N ARG A 53 -2.72 -2.12 3.18
CA ARG A 53 -3.15 -0.75 3.46
C ARG A 53 -3.21 -0.41 4.94
N LEU A 54 -3.15 -1.42 5.83
CA LEU A 54 -3.21 -1.20 7.27
C LEU A 54 -1.87 -0.70 7.81
N PRO A 55 -1.85 0.41 8.58
CA PRO A 55 -0.64 0.86 9.23
C PRO A 55 -0.16 -0.19 10.25
N GLY A 56 1.14 -0.38 10.34
CA GLY A 56 1.73 -1.37 11.24
C GLY A 56 1.56 -2.82 10.78
N VAL A 57 0.99 -3.09 9.61
CA VAL A 57 0.95 -4.44 9.02
C VAL A 57 2.01 -4.53 7.91
N ARG A 58 2.75 -5.63 7.90
CA ARG A 58 3.67 -5.99 6.82
C ARG A 58 3.18 -7.27 6.17
N VAL A 59 2.91 -7.21 4.88
CA VAL A 59 2.55 -8.36 4.06
C VAL A 59 3.69 -8.65 3.09
N THR A 60 4.12 -9.90 3.00
CA THR A 60 5.15 -10.37 2.05
C THR A 60 4.68 -11.62 1.32
N GLY A 61 5.13 -11.79 0.08
CA GLY A 61 4.63 -12.84 -0.79
C GLY A 61 3.25 -12.49 -1.38
N SER A 62 2.68 -13.47 -2.08
CA SER A 62 1.40 -13.37 -2.79
C SER A 62 0.69 -14.73 -2.80
N GLY A 63 -0.62 -14.75 -3.01
CA GLY A 63 -1.42 -15.97 -3.04
C GLY A 63 -1.25 -16.83 -1.79
N GLN A 64 -0.93 -18.10 -1.99
CA GLN A 64 -0.73 -19.08 -0.91
C GLN A 64 0.58 -18.90 -0.13
N ASN A 65 1.55 -18.17 -0.68
CA ASN A 65 2.83 -17.90 -0.04
C ASN A 65 2.84 -16.54 0.69
N THR A 66 1.66 -16.01 0.98
CA THR A 66 1.48 -14.75 1.68
C THR A 66 1.75 -14.92 3.17
N THR A 67 2.63 -14.09 3.70
CA THR A 67 2.93 -13.99 5.13
C THR A 67 2.57 -12.60 5.62
N VAL A 68 1.86 -12.53 6.74
CA VAL A 68 1.42 -11.28 7.37
C VAL A 68 2.03 -11.18 8.75
N GLN A 69 2.58 -10.01 9.06
CA GLN A 69 3.26 -9.72 10.31
C GLN A 69 2.84 -8.35 10.82
N VAL A 70 2.69 -8.21 12.13
CA VAL A 70 2.44 -6.91 12.76
C VAL A 70 3.77 -6.31 13.19
N ARG A 71 4.00 -5.04 12.82
CA ARG A 71 5.18 -4.26 13.21
C ARG A 71 4.98 -3.67 14.59
N GLY A 72 6.06 -3.59 15.37
CA GLY A 72 6.05 -2.97 16.69
C GLY A 72 5.69 -3.91 17.85
N THR A 73 5.37 -5.18 17.57
CA THR A 73 5.30 -6.20 18.60
C THR A 73 6.72 -6.64 18.94
N SER A 74 7.12 -6.49 20.19
CA SER A 74 8.43 -6.93 20.69
C SER A 74 8.44 -8.44 20.80
N SER A 75 8.53 -9.12 19.66
CA SER A 75 8.52 -10.57 19.59
C SER A 75 9.94 -11.07 19.91
N PHE A 76 10.20 -11.30 21.19
CA PHE A 76 11.41 -11.99 21.68
C PHE A 76 11.56 -13.41 21.07
N SER A 77 10.44 -13.95 20.57
CA SER A 77 10.35 -15.19 19.81
C SER A 77 9.87 -14.85 18.41
N SER A 78 10.53 -15.33 17.36
CA SER A 78 10.41 -14.91 15.96
C SER A 78 9.02 -15.00 15.30
N ASP A 79 7.97 -15.36 16.03
CA ASP A 79 6.59 -15.39 15.54
C ASP A 79 5.89 -14.05 15.84
N THR A 80 5.82 -13.21 14.80
CA THR A 80 5.12 -11.91 14.81
C THR A 80 3.79 -11.97 14.05
N ARG A 81 3.23 -13.18 13.84
CA ARG A 81 1.97 -13.34 13.10
C ARG A 81 0.79 -12.87 13.97
N PRO A 82 -0.17 -12.14 13.38
CA PRO A 82 -1.38 -11.72 14.09
C PRO A 82 -2.35 -12.88 14.30
N LEU A 83 -3.28 -12.68 15.23
CA LEU A 83 -4.50 -13.48 15.31
C LEU A 83 -5.56 -12.91 14.35
N TYR A 84 -6.20 -13.77 13.57
CA TYR A 84 -7.31 -13.41 12.69
C TYR A 84 -8.65 -13.69 13.37
N VAL A 85 -9.54 -12.71 13.27
CA VAL A 85 -10.90 -12.78 13.77
C VAL A 85 -11.84 -12.37 12.66
N VAL A 86 -12.83 -13.22 12.35
CA VAL A 86 -13.84 -12.99 11.32
C VAL A 86 -15.20 -12.94 11.98
N ASP A 87 -15.88 -11.79 11.91
CA ASP A 87 -17.19 -11.57 12.56
C ASP A 87 -17.23 -11.99 14.04
N GLY A 88 -16.15 -11.70 14.78
CA GLY A 88 -15.99 -12.06 16.19
C GLY A 88 -15.58 -13.51 16.44
N GLN A 89 -15.46 -14.35 15.41
CA GLN A 89 -14.98 -15.72 15.54
C GLN A 89 -13.47 -15.80 15.29
N VAL A 90 -12.75 -16.44 16.22
CA VAL A 90 -11.30 -16.62 16.11
C VAL A 90 -10.99 -17.69 15.07
N ARG A 91 -10.20 -17.35 14.04
CA ARG A 91 -9.79 -18.27 12.98
C ARG A 91 -8.35 -18.76 13.11
N GLY A 92 -7.52 -18.14 13.96
CA GLY A 92 -6.13 -18.56 14.20
C GLY A 92 -5.11 -17.57 13.62
N THR A 93 -3.89 -18.01 13.36
CA THR A 93 -2.78 -17.15 12.88
C THR A 93 -2.37 -17.45 11.43
N ASP A 94 -3.06 -18.38 10.77
CA ASP A 94 -2.77 -18.78 9.39
C ASP A 94 -3.57 -17.89 8.43
N TYR A 95 -2.85 -17.09 7.65
CA TYR A 95 -3.46 -16.23 6.63
C TYR A 95 -4.17 -17.05 5.54
N THR A 96 -3.57 -18.14 5.08
CA THR A 96 -4.06 -18.93 3.95
C THR A 96 -5.38 -19.62 4.31
N GLU A 97 -5.51 -20.12 5.54
CA GLU A 97 -6.78 -20.68 6.03
C GLU A 97 -7.89 -19.61 6.03
N VAL A 98 -7.58 -18.41 6.52
CA VAL A 98 -8.54 -17.31 6.62
C VAL A 98 -8.95 -16.82 5.23
N ASN A 99 -7.98 -16.60 4.33
CA ASN A 99 -8.22 -16.13 2.98
C ASN A 99 -9.09 -17.11 2.16
N ARG A 100 -9.01 -18.42 2.45
CA ARG A 100 -9.88 -19.43 1.82
C ARG A 100 -11.30 -19.48 2.39
N PHE A 101 -11.47 -19.03 3.62
CA PHE A 101 -12.76 -19.09 4.32
C PHE A 101 -13.64 -17.89 4.02
N ILE A 102 -13.05 -16.75 3.68
CA ILE A 102 -13.77 -15.49 3.47
C ILE A 102 -14.02 -15.21 1.99
N ASP A 103 -15.18 -14.62 1.67
CA ASP A 103 -15.40 -13.95 0.39
C ASP A 103 -15.04 -12.46 0.53
N ILE A 104 -14.15 -12.00 -0.34
CA ILE A 104 -13.60 -10.66 -0.30
C ILE A 104 -14.62 -9.61 -0.76
N ASN A 105 -15.59 -10.00 -1.58
CA ASN A 105 -16.69 -9.12 -1.97
C ASN A 105 -17.61 -8.80 -0.77
N GLU A 106 -17.67 -9.71 0.19
CA GLU A 106 -18.47 -9.58 1.41
C GLU A 106 -17.72 -8.88 2.54
N VAL A 107 -16.43 -8.57 2.39
CA VAL A 107 -15.68 -7.84 3.41
C VAL A 107 -16.21 -6.41 3.52
N LYS A 108 -16.69 -6.06 4.72
CA LYS A 108 -17.15 -4.71 5.07
C LYS A 108 -16.00 -3.82 5.53
N SER A 109 -15.16 -4.36 6.41
CA SER A 109 -14.01 -3.63 6.94
C SER A 109 -12.96 -4.58 7.48
N VAL A 110 -11.70 -4.18 7.36
CA VAL A 110 -10.57 -4.85 8.01
C VAL A 110 -9.83 -3.83 8.86
N ARG A 111 -9.49 -4.20 10.09
CA ARG A 111 -8.76 -3.34 11.02
C ARG A 111 -7.74 -4.14 11.83
N LEU A 112 -6.65 -3.47 12.19
CA LEU A 112 -5.67 -3.99 13.13
C LEU A 112 -6.01 -3.47 14.53
N LEU A 113 -6.14 -4.37 15.49
CA LEU A 113 -6.28 -4.08 16.91
C LEU A 113 -4.93 -4.33 17.61
N THR A 114 -4.52 -3.41 18.46
CA THR A 114 -3.29 -3.49 19.26
C THR A 114 -3.54 -3.01 20.69
N GLY A 115 -2.61 -3.29 21.61
CA GLY A 115 -2.70 -2.80 22.99
C GLY A 115 -3.94 -3.32 23.73
N SER A 116 -4.75 -2.40 24.26
CA SER A 116 -5.97 -2.72 25.01
C SER A 116 -7.00 -3.48 24.17
N ASP A 117 -7.15 -3.11 22.90
CA ASP A 117 -8.18 -3.69 22.03
C ASP A 117 -7.84 -5.14 21.67
N ALA A 118 -6.56 -5.44 21.50
CA ALA A 118 -6.07 -6.81 21.31
C ALA A 118 -6.14 -7.65 22.59
N SER A 119 -6.10 -7.02 23.78
CA SER A 119 -6.13 -7.72 25.07
C SER A 119 -7.45 -8.46 25.31
N ALA A 120 -8.54 -8.04 24.65
CA ALA A 120 -9.81 -8.77 24.65
C ALA A 120 -9.68 -10.22 24.14
N TYR A 121 -8.65 -10.50 23.33
CA TYR A 121 -8.36 -11.81 22.76
C TYR A 121 -7.28 -12.58 23.55
N GLY A 122 -6.87 -12.07 24.72
CA GLY A 122 -5.91 -12.68 25.63
C GLY A 122 -4.51 -12.85 25.03
N MET A 123 -3.78 -13.88 25.48
CA MET A 123 -2.40 -14.14 25.03
C MET A 123 -2.29 -14.37 23.51
N ARG A 124 -3.37 -14.83 22.85
CA ARG A 124 -3.38 -15.06 21.40
C ARG A 124 -3.32 -13.76 20.60
N GLY A 125 -3.83 -12.67 21.17
CA GLY A 125 -3.77 -11.33 20.58
C GLY A 125 -2.51 -10.54 20.93
N ALA A 126 -1.52 -11.14 21.61
CA ALA A 126 -0.32 -10.42 22.05
C ALA A 126 0.50 -9.83 20.88
N ASN A 127 0.47 -10.50 19.72
CA ASN A 127 1.08 -10.02 18.47
C ASN A 127 0.16 -9.08 17.67
N GLY A 128 -0.99 -8.70 18.22
CA GLY A 128 -2.04 -7.95 17.52
C GLY A 128 -3.10 -8.86 16.90
N VAL A 129 -4.27 -8.27 16.63
CA VAL A 129 -5.44 -8.95 16.09
C VAL A 129 -5.89 -8.26 14.82
N ILE A 130 -6.04 -9.01 13.74
CA ILE A 130 -6.67 -8.54 12.52
C ILE A 130 -8.13 -8.94 12.57
N GLU A 131 -8.99 -7.95 12.72
CA GLU A 131 -10.43 -8.13 12.76
C GLU A 131 -11.04 -7.81 11.40
N ILE A 132 -11.77 -8.78 10.87
CA ILE A 132 -12.45 -8.74 9.58
C ILE A 132 -13.94 -8.80 9.87
N VAL A 133 -14.68 -7.80 9.40
CA VAL A 133 -16.14 -7.74 9.52
C VAL A 133 -16.73 -7.91 8.14
N MET A 134 -17.74 -8.77 8.01
CA MET A 134 -18.48 -9.02 6.77
C MET A 134 -19.71 -8.12 6.64
N LYS A 135 -20.22 -7.97 5.42
CA LYS A 135 -21.37 -7.11 5.08
C LYS A 135 -22.70 -7.73 5.52
N ARG A 136 -22.82 -9.06 5.44
CA ARG A 136 -24.08 -9.84 5.45
C ARG A 136 -24.99 -9.59 4.25
#